data_AF-A0A6N9URA2-F1
#
_entry.id   AF-A0A6N9URA2-F1
#
_cell.length_a   1.000
_cell.length_b   1.000
_cell.length_c   1.000
_cell.angle_alpha   90.00
_cell.angle_beta   90.00
_cell.angle_gamma   90.00
#
_symmetry.space_group_name_H-M   'P 1'
#
loop_
_entity.id
_entity.type
_entity.pdbx_description
1 polymer ?
#
loop_
_entity_poly.entity_id
_entity_poly.type
_entity_poly.pdbx_seq_one_letter_code
_entity_poly.pdbx_strand_id
1 'polypeptide(L)'
;MRLALPRWAGPLAVRSAVFIAVMCCGLAALLGVLVHVSVTDQTVGQARDVALSRLREATESYEAGDPLRRGAGIDPPGLPRRLRELAVSGRRGTMAADYEGHPTMWAA
;
A
#
# COMPACT_ATOMS: atom_id res chain seq x y z
N MET A 1 -46.32 -23.79 9.33
CA MET A 1 -46.79 -24.14 7.98
C MET A 1 -46.02 -25.36 7.50
N ARG A 2 -46.67 -26.52 7.41
CA ARG A 2 -46.01 -27.77 6.97
C ARG A 2 -46.01 -27.78 5.44
N LEU A 3 -44.84 -27.69 4.82
CA LEU A 3 -44.71 -27.87 3.37
C LEU A 3 -45.01 -29.34 3.04
N ALA A 4 -46.26 -29.61 2.67
CA ALA A 4 -46.68 -30.89 2.14
C ALA A 4 -46.12 -31.03 0.72
N LEU A 5 -44.95 -31.63 0.59
CA LEU A 5 -44.36 -31.93 -0.72
C LEU A 5 -45.15 -33.10 -1.37
N PRO A 6 -45.56 -32.97 -2.64
CA PRO A 6 -46.32 -33.99 -3.32
C PRO A 6 -45.49 -35.27 -3.46
N ARG A 7 -46.07 -36.39 -3.06
CA ARG A 7 -45.47 -37.76 -3.02
C ARG A 7 -45.06 -38.28 -4.41
N TRP A 8 -45.49 -37.59 -5.46
CA TRP A 8 -45.22 -37.86 -6.88
C TRP A 8 -44.07 -37.03 -7.46
N ALA A 9 -43.56 -36.03 -6.71
CA ALA A 9 -42.31 -35.37 -7.03
C ALA A 9 -41.16 -36.33 -6.66
N GLY A 10 -40.92 -37.29 -7.53
CA GLY A 10 -39.93 -38.34 -7.33
C GLY A 10 -38.48 -37.81 -7.25
N PRO A 11 -37.48 -38.71 -7.30
CA PRO A 11 -36.05 -38.34 -7.17
C PRO A 11 -35.58 -37.29 -8.18
N LEU A 12 -36.28 -37.12 -9.31
CA LEU A 12 -35.96 -36.09 -10.31
C LEU A 12 -36.22 -34.66 -9.82
N ALA A 13 -37.31 -34.41 -9.08
CA ALA A 13 -37.62 -33.09 -8.54
C ALA A 13 -36.66 -32.71 -7.40
N VAL A 14 -36.22 -33.70 -6.62
CA VAL A 14 -35.19 -33.52 -5.60
C VAL A 14 -33.85 -33.16 -6.26
N ARG A 15 -33.46 -33.87 -7.32
CA ARG A 15 -32.23 -33.56 -8.07
C ARG A 15 -32.25 -32.15 -8.64
N SER A 16 -33.34 -31.73 -9.29
CA SER A 16 -33.43 -30.38 -9.87
C SER A 16 -33.40 -29.28 -8.81
N ALA A 17 -34.10 -29.45 -7.68
CA ALA A 17 -34.06 -28.51 -6.57
C ALA A 17 -32.64 -28.36 -5.99
N VAL A 18 -31.90 -29.47 -5.88
CA VAL A 18 -30.50 -29.45 -5.46
C VAL A 18 -29.62 -28.70 -6.46
N PHE A 19 -29.79 -28.94 -7.77
CA PHE A 19 -29.04 -28.19 -8.80
C PHE A 19 -29.28 -26.69 -8.73
N ILE A 20 -30.54 -26.26 -8.57
CA ILE A 20 -30.90 -24.85 -8.46
C ILE A 20 -30.30 -24.24 -7.19
N ALA A 21 -30.38 -24.95 -6.05
CA ALA A 21 -29.79 -24.49 -4.80
C ALA A 21 -28.28 -24.32 -4.92
N VAL A 22 -27.57 -25.28 -5.53
CA VAL A 22 -26.13 -25.19 -5.77
C VAL A 22 -25.77 -24.02 -6.69
N MET A 23 -26.50 -23.80 -7.78
CA MET A 23 -26.30 -22.65 -8.66
C MET A 23 -26.53 -21.33 -7.94
N CYS A 24 -27.59 -21.24 -7.13
CA CYS A 24 -27.91 -20.04 -6.35
C CYS A 24 -26.84 -19.76 -5.29
N CYS A 25 -26.39 -20.79 -4.55
CA CYS A 25 -25.30 -20.66 -3.59
C CYS A 25 -23.98 -20.26 -4.26
N GLY A 26 -23.68 -20.83 -5.44
CA GLY A 26 -22.51 -20.45 -6.23
C GLY A 26 -22.56 -18.99 -6.67
N LEU A 27 -23.72 -18.52 -7.16
CA LEU A 27 -23.91 -17.13 -7.56
C LEU A 27 -23.80 -16.17 -6.37
N ALA A 28 -24.40 -16.51 -5.23
CA ALA A 28 -24.31 -15.72 -4.01
C ALA A 28 -22.86 -15.63 -3.50
N ALA A 29 -22.11 -16.75 -3.54
CA ALA A 29 -20.70 -16.76 -3.17
C ALA A 29 -19.85 -15.94 -4.16
N LEU A 30 -20.09 -16.07 -5.47
CA LEU A 30 -19.39 -15.30 -6.49
C LEU A 30 -19.64 -13.79 -6.31
N LEU A 31 -20.89 -13.38 -6.12
CA LEU A 31 -21.25 -11.98 -5.87
C LEU A 31 -20.68 -11.49 -4.53
N GLY A 32 -20.70 -12.31 -3.48
CA GLY A 32 -20.10 -12.00 -2.19
C GLY A 32 -18.60 -11.80 -2.29
N VAL A 33 -17.88 -12.70 -2.98
CA VAL A 33 -16.44 -12.58 -3.26
C VAL A 33 -16.17 -11.37 -4.14
N LEU A 34 -16.97 -11.12 -5.17
CA LEU A 34 -16.77 -9.97 -6.06
C LEU A 34 -17.01 -8.65 -5.34
N VAL A 35 -17.99 -8.56 -4.44
CA VAL A 35 -18.21 -7.39 -3.57
C VAL A 35 -17.08 -7.27 -2.55
N HIS A 36 -16.67 -8.37 -1.92
CA HIS A 36 -15.58 -8.34 -0.94
C HIS A 36 -14.28 -7.93 -1.60
N VAL A 37 -13.95 -8.49 -2.77
CA VAL A 37 -12.77 -8.13 -3.56
C VAL A 37 -12.91 -6.74 -4.17
N SER A 38 -14.07 -6.33 -4.67
CA SER A 38 -14.27 -4.98 -5.24
C SER A 38 -14.22 -3.89 -4.17
N VAL A 39 -14.62 -4.17 -2.93
CA VAL A 39 -14.46 -3.26 -1.79
C VAL A 39 -13.04 -3.33 -1.21
N THR A 40 -12.39 -4.50 -1.22
CA THR A 40 -11.02 -4.69 -0.67
C THR A 40 -9.93 -4.19 -1.61
N ASP A 41 -10.07 -4.38 -2.92
CA ASP A 41 -9.13 -3.87 -3.93
C ASP A 41 -9.25 -2.35 -4.08
N GLN A 42 -10.44 -1.79 -3.81
CA GLN A 42 -10.63 -0.35 -3.61
C GLN A 42 -9.92 0.20 -2.36
N THR A 43 -9.64 -0.61 -1.34
CA THR A 43 -8.96 -0.11 -0.13
C THR A 43 -7.44 -0.22 -0.22
N VAL A 44 -6.89 -1.25 -0.88
CA VAL A 44 -5.44 -1.46 -0.97
C VAL A 44 -4.83 -0.81 -2.20
N GLY A 45 -5.49 -0.89 -3.36
CA GLY A 45 -5.03 -0.21 -4.59
C GLY A 45 -5.04 1.31 -4.41
N GLN A 46 -6.13 1.86 -3.86
CA GLN A 46 -6.25 3.29 -3.62
C GLN A 46 -5.31 3.79 -2.50
N ALA A 47 -5.06 2.99 -1.46
CA ALA A 47 -4.06 3.35 -0.44
C ALA A 47 -2.64 3.36 -1.02
N ARG A 48 -2.32 2.41 -1.90
CA ARG A 48 -1.03 2.35 -2.59
C ARG A 48 -0.85 3.53 -3.54
N ASP A 49 -1.86 3.85 -4.34
CA ASP A 49 -1.77 4.97 -5.29
C ASP A 49 -1.69 6.32 -4.57
N VAL A 50 -2.39 6.50 -3.46
CA VAL A 50 -2.27 7.70 -2.61
C VAL A 50 -0.91 7.78 -1.92
N ALA A 51 -0.35 6.65 -1.47
CA ALA A 51 0.98 6.65 -0.89
C ALA A 51 2.07 6.96 -1.94
N LEU A 52 1.95 6.39 -3.14
CA LEU A 52 2.88 6.63 -4.24
C LEU A 52 2.76 8.05 -4.79
N SER A 53 1.56 8.63 -4.88
CA SER A 53 1.38 10.01 -5.32
C SER A 53 1.98 11.01 -4.33
N ARG A 54 1.77 10.81 -3.02
CA ARG A 54 2.41 11.63 -1.97
C ARG A 54 3.92 11.50 -1.97
N LEU A 55 4.46 10.30 -2.20
CA LEU A 55 5.90 10.11 -2.30
C LEU A 55 6.48 10.85 -3.51
N ARG A 56 5.77 10.80 -4.64
CA ARG A 56 6.18 11.48 -5.87
C ARG A 56 6.15 13.00 -5.71
N GLU A 57 5.09 13.53 -5.10
CA GLU A 57 4.97 14.96 -4.80
C GLU A 57 6.09 15.46 -3.86
N ALA A 58 6.41 14.69 -2.81
CA ALA A 58 7.53 15.01 -1.91
C ALA A 58 8.90 14.90 -2.58
N THR A 59 9.05 14.02 -3.57
CA THR A 59 10.29 13.89 -4.35
C THR A 59 10.42 15.06 -5.32
N GLU A 60 9.34 15.43 -6.00
CA GLU A 60 9.30 16.56 -6.93
C GLU A 60 9.53 17.89 -6.21
N SER A 61 8.98 18.10 -5.01
CA SER A 61 9.27 19.30 -4.21
C SER A 61 10.73 19.34 -3.74
N TYR A 62 11.30 18.19 -3.35
CA TYR A 62 12.71 18.10 -2.99
C TYR A 62 13.63 18.37 -4.19
N GLU A 63 13.30 17.85 -5.37
CA GLU A 63 14.04 18.08 -6.63
C GLU A 63 13.88 19.52 -7.16
N ALA A 64 12.70 20.13 -6.97
CA ALA A 64 12.41 21.51 -7.34
C ALA A 64 13.14 22.55 -6.47
N GLY A 65 13.84 22.11 -5.43
CA GLY A 65 14.64 22.98 -4.57
C GLY A 65 13.83 23.72 -3.52
N ASP A 66 12.79 23.08 -2.96
CA ASP A 66 12.06 23.60 -1.79
C ASP A 66 13.08 24.03 -0.70
N PRO A 67 12.86 25.18 -0.02
CA PRO A 67 13.86 25.73 0.87
C PRO A 67 14.18 24.70 1.96
N LEU A 68 15.48 24.53 2.23
CA LEU A 68 15.95 23.63 3.28
C LEU A 68 15.18 23.91 4.58
N ARG A 69 14.55 22.86 5.10
CA ARG A 69 13.82 22.93 6.37
C ARG A 69 14.77 23.47 7.45
N ARG A 70 14.26 24.28 8.37
CA ARG A 70 15.05 24.89 9.46
C ARG A 70 15.95 23.84 10.14
N GLY A 71 17.27 24.04 10.08
CA GLY A 71 18.29 23.11 10.59
C GLY A 71 18.95 22.22 9.54
N ALA A 72 18.50 22.23 8.28
CA ALA A 72 19.20 21.62 7.17
C ALA A 72 20.09 22.66 6.46
N GLY A 73 21.31 22.28 6.08
CA GLY A 73 22.26 23.14 5.38
C GLY A 73 23.09 22.34 4.37
N ILE A 74 23.52 23.01 3.31
CA ILE A 74 24.43 22.45 2.31
C ILE A 74 25.85 22.81 2.73
N ASP A 75 26.73 21.80 2.80
CA ASP A 75 28.13 21.91 3.24
C ASP A 75 28.34 22.79 4.51
N PRO A 76 27.66 22.48 5.63
CA PRO A 76 27.83 23.26 6.84
C PRO A 76 29.21 22.98 7.48
N PRO A 77 29.75 23.95 8.24
CA PRO A 77 31.00 23.74 8.99
C PRO A 77 30.80 22.60 9.99
N GLY A 78 31.56 21.51 9.88
CA GLY A 78 31.41 20.33 10.73
C GLY A 78 31.13 19.01 9.99
N LEU A 79 30.98 19.04 8.67
CA LEU A 79 30.82 17.84 7.84
C LEU A 79 31.94 16.82 8.13
N PRO A 80 31.61 15.55 8.48
CA PRO A 80 32.61 14.52 8.72
C PRO A 80 33.52 14.32 7.51
N ARG A 81 34.85 14.32 7.74
CA ARG A 81 35.85 14.24 6.65
C ARG A 81 35.62 13.06 5.71
N ARG A 82 35.27 11.89 6.25
CA ARG A 82 34.98 10.69 5.46
C ARG A 82 33.80 10.89 4.50
N LEU A 83 32.81 11.67 4.91
CA LEU A 83 31.65 11.96 4.08
C LEU A 83 31.99 13.00 3.00
N ARG A 84 32.83 13.99 3.32
CA ARG A 84 33.40 14.93 2.34
C ARG A 84 34.19 14.19 1.25
N GLU A 85 35.02 13.23 1.63
CA GLU A 85 35.77 12.38 0.69
C GLU A 85 34.83 11.57 -0.22
N LEU A 86 33.70 11.07 0.31
CA LEU A 86 32.68 10.38 -0.48
C LEU A 86 32.04 11.30 -1.52
N ALA A 87 31.59 12.48 -1.10
CA ALA A 87 31.00 13.49 -1.98
C ALA A 87 31.95 13.86 -3.14
N VAL A 88 33.22 14.17 -2.81
CA VAL A 88 34.25 14.52 -3.81
C VAL A 88 34.54 13.36 -4.76
N SER A 89 34.45 12.11 -4.29
CA SER A 89 34.61 10.92 -5.13
C SER A 89 33.37 10.59 -5.98
N GLY A 90 32.31 11.40 -5.93
CA GLY A 90 31.05 11.14 -6.63
C GLY A 90 30.25 9.95 -6.06
N ARG A 91 30.60 9.49 -4.85
CA ARG A 91 29.92 8.38 -4.18
C ARG A 91 28.95 8.91 -3.15
N ARG A 92 27.82 8.21 -3.02
CA ARG A 92 26.77 8.56 -2.07
C ARG A 92 26.99 7.86 -0.74
N GLY A 93 26.61 8.53 0.35
CA GLY A 93 26.66 7.94 1.68
C GLY A 93 25.86 8.73 2.70
N THR A 94 25.42 8.06 3.75
CA THR A 94 24.78 8.70 4.91
C THR A 94 25.56 8.34 6.18
N MET A 95 25.58 9.27 7.14
CA MET A 95 26.25 9.07 8.41
C MET A 95 25.45 9.75 9.53
N ALA A 96 25.23 9.06 10.63
CA ALA A 96 24.75 9.67 11.87
C ALA A 96 25.96 10.05 12.73
N ALA A 97 26.00 11.30 13.17
CA ALA A 97 27.03 11.81 14.07
C ALA A 97 26.43 12.88 14.99
N ASP A 98 27.09 13.15 16.11
CA ASP A 98 26.69 14.25 16.98
C ASP A 98 27.32 15.56 16.48
N TYR A 99 26.53 16.62 16.37
CA TYR A 99 26.99 17.96 15.98
C TYR A 99 26.41 18.98 16.96
N GLU A 100 27.29 19.74 17.62
CA GLU A 100 26.91 20.70 18.67
C GLU A 100 26.00 20.11 19.77
N GLY A 101 26.18 18.84 20.15
CA GLY A 101 25.38 18.17 21.17
C GLY A 101 24.04 17.63 20.67
N HIS A 102 23.80 17.66 19.35
CA HIS A 102 22.57 17.18 18.72
C HIS A 102 22.86 16.02 17.76
N PRO A 103 22.08 14.92 17.85
CA PRO A 103 22.18 13.83 16.88
C PRO A 103 21.79 14.33 15.48
N THR A 104 22.76 14.30 14.57
CA THR A 104 22.67 14.87 13.22
C THR A 104 22.91 13.80 12.16
N MET A 105 22.04 13.75 11.16
CA MET A 105 22.20 12.88 9.98
C MET A 105 22.79 13.69 8.83
N TRP A 106 23.87 13.16 8.25
CA TRP A 106 24.61 13.74 7.16
C TRP A 106 24.41 12.92 5.89
N ALA A 107 24.42 13.57 4.72
CA ALA A 107 24.37 12.92 3.41
C ALA A 107 25.39 13.55 2.45
N ALA A 108 26.00 12.72 1.61
CA ALA A 108 26.85 13.06 0.48
C ALA A 108 26.38 12.33 -0.78
#